data_AF-A0A3D5FUZ2-F1
#
_entry.id   AF-A0A3D5FUZ2-F1
#
_cell.length_a   1.000
_cell.length_b   1.000
_cell.length_c   1.000
_cell.angle_alpha   90.00
_cell.angle_beta   90.00
_cell.angle_gamma   90.00
#
_symmetry.space_group_name_H-M   'P 1'
#
loop_
_entity.id
_entity.type
_entity.pdbx_description
1 polymer ?
#
loop_
_entity_poly.entity_id
_entity_poly.type
_entity_poly.pdbx_seq_one_letter_code
_entity_poly.pdbx_strand_id
1 'polypeptide(L)'
;MTSTFRVLLLVVLVGCGSTKPTEPTTEDIVVGTWDIYSDMEFNRGDFLGTCEYRSNGQMECDSGETHGQWKIEGNLHYEISDGVTEEGTDMIIEVVDEDNIHEAEHGIQKWTGQRRMLCLLPMKESDVLPAGSSNDLRLAVSAAQAAGAVICERFHAEASTVHRKDGKGEVTETDLVAEAAIFDVLSGSDHGILSEEAGGTHENADLWIIDPVDGTTNFSRRLSLCAVSIGLRLGGQLALGVILHPVTGEVYLAERGLGAWKNQQRLHVATTDDPSLAVIYLTHGYAAEHRRRYGEALARFAETSYPRTFGSTAAELSFVAAGAGDGWICSGDELWDFAAGMVLVEEAGGRVSDWRGADWDGQSTFTIVSNGAIHGFLTDTVSDLQPV
;
A
#
# COMPACT_ATOMS: atom_id res chain seq x y z
N MET A 1 11.92 -29.69 -1.43
CA MET A 1 10.90 -28.63 -1.54
C MET A 1 11.68 -27.33 -1.49
N THR A 2 11.87 -26.70 -2.64
CA THR A 2 12.55 -25.41 -2.77
C THR A 2 11.55 -24.35 -2.34
N SER A 3 11.79 -23.74 -1.18
CA SER A 3 11.03 -22.59 -0.72
C SER A 3 11.62 -21.34 -1.37
N THR A 4 10.83 -20.62 -2.15
CA THR A 4 11.23 -19.33 -2.74
C THR A 4 11.01 -18.25 -1.70
N PHE A 5 12.07 -17.53 -1.31
CA PHE A 5 11.98 -16.33 -0.49
C PHE A 5 12.41 -15.13 -1.34
N ARG A 6 11.62 -14.06 -1.35
CA ARG A 6 12.03 -12.77 -1.91
C ARG A 6 12.57 -11.91 -0.78
N VAL A 7 13.84 -11.56 -0.85
CA VAL A 7 14.50 -10.64 0.08
C VAL A 7 14.71 -9.32 -0.66
N LEU A 8 14.29 -8.21 -0.06
CA LEU A 8 14.62 -6.89 -0.57
C LEU A 8 16.07 -6.59 -0.17
N LEU A 9 16.98 -6.58 -1.14
CA LEU A 9 18.39 -6.30 -0.93
C LEU A 9 18.67 -4.83 -1.27
N LEU A 10 19.15 -4.05 -0.31
CA LEU A 10 19.74 -2.74 -0.59
C LEU A 10 21.18 -2.97 -1.07
N VAL A 11 21.43 -2.80 -2.37
CA VAL A 11 22.78 -2.86 -2.93
C VAL A 11 23.24 -1.44 -3.19
N VAL A 12 24.23 -0.96 -2.44
CA VAL A 12 24.91 0.31 -2.74
C VAL A 12 26.11 -0.01 -3.63
N LEU A 13 26.00 0.31 -4.92
CA LEU A 13 27.11 0.17 -5.86
C LEU A 13 28.06 1.35 -5.66
N VAL A 14 29.21 1.12 -5.02
CA VAL A 14 30.29 2.10 -5.01
C VAL A 14 31.15 1.86 -6.26
N GLY A 15 30.94 2.65 -7.31
CA GLY A 15 31.78 2.60 -8.50
C GLY A 15 33.21 3.00 -8.17
N CYS A 16 34.13 2.04 -8.04
CA CYS A 16 35.56 2.32 -7.91
C CYS A 16 36.15 2.62 -9.30
N GLY A 17 35.76 3.76 -9.85
CA GLY A 17 36.01 4.14 -11.24
C GLY A 17 36.79 5.45 -11.42
N SER A 18 37.52 5.97 -10.43
CA SER A 18 38.58 6.95 -10.68
C SER A 18 39.51 7.13 -9.47
N THR A 19 40.79 7.42 -9.72
CA THR A 19 41.86 7.53 -8.71
C THR A 19 41.80 8.80 -7.83
N LYS A 20 40.62 9.40 -7.65
CA LYS A 20 40.37 10.47 -6.68
C LYS A 20 38.97 10.32 -6.09
N PRO A 21 38.79 10.49 -4.76
CA PRO A 21 37.50 10.35 -4.12
C PRO A 21 36.64 11.56 -4.45
N THR A 22 35.55 11.35 -5.17
CA THR A 22 34.37 12.21 -5.09
C THR A 22 33.36 11.51 -4.18
N GLU A 23 32.67 12.26 -3.32
CA GLU A 23 31.52 11.72 -2.57
C GLU A 23 30.56 11.06 -3.58
N PRO A 24 30.00 9.87 -3.27
CA PRO A 24 29.02 9.23 -4.15
C PRO A 24 27.86 10.20 -4.34
N THR A 25 27.51 10.45 -5.60
CA THR A 25 26.39 11.32 -5.93
C THR A 25 25.09 10.50 -5.90
N THR A 26 23.94 11.15 -5.82
CA THR A 26 22.63 10.49 -5.78
C THR A 26 22.35 9.61 -7.00
N GLU A 27 23.16 9.75 -8.06
CA GLU A 27 23.12 8.98 -9.31
C GLU A 27 23.78 7.59 -9.18
N ASP A 28 24.53 7.31 -8.10
CA ASP A 28 25.25 6.04 -7.90
C ASP A 28 24.46 4.96 -7.13
N ILE A 29 23.19 5.25 -6.76
CA ILE A 29 22.35 4.34 -5.99
C ILE A 29 21.38 3.61 -6.92
N VAL A 30 21.62 2.32 -7.16
CA VAL A 30 20.68 1.44 -7.87
C VAL A 30 19.83 0.68 -6.86
N VAL A 31 18.56 1.06 -6.71
CA VAL A 31 17.58 0.28 -5.94
C VAL A 31 16.86 -0.65 -6.90
N GLY A 32 16.98 -1.96 -6.70
CA GLY A 32 16.34 -2.97 -7.55
C GLY A 32 15.69 -4.08 -6.74
N THR A 33 14.63 -4.68 -7.28
CA THR A 33 14.02 -5.92 -6.79
C THR A 33 14.68 -7.12 -7.49
N TRP A 34 15.20 -8.06 -6.70
CA TRP A 34 15.98 -9.19 -7.22
C TRP A 34 15.25 -10.51 -6.92
N ASP A 35 15.04 -11.34 -7.95
CA ASP A 35 14.57 -12.70 -7.80
C ASP A 35 15.79 -13.61 -7.57
N ILE A 36 16.01 -14.07 -6.33
CA ILE A 36 17.09 -15.02 -6.02
C ILE A 36 16.59 -16.43 -6.32
N TYR A 37 17.09 -17.02 -7.40
CA TYR A 37 16.83 -18.43 -7.73
C TYR A 37 17.77 -19.32 -6.90
N SER A 38 17.17 -20.23 -6.12
CA SER A 38 17.93 -21.11 -5.22
C SER A 38 18.61 -22.24 -6.00
N ASP A 39 19.88 -22.06 -6.33
CA ASP A 39 20.88 -23.14 -6.47
C ASP A 39 22.13 -22.83 -5.60
N MET A 40 22.00 -21.98 -4.57
CA MET A 40 23.11 -21.62 -3.68
C MET A 40 23.09 -22.47 -2.41
N GLU A 41 24.14 -23.26 -2.19
CA GLU A 41 24.40 -23.95 -0.92
C GLU A 41 24.99 -22.96 0.10
N PHE A 42 24.33 -22.81 1.25
CA PHE A 42 24.82 -21.98 2.36
C PHE A 42 25.82 -22.77 3.20
N ASN A 43 27.11 -22.55 3.00
CA ASN A 43 28.15 -23.15 3.84
C ASN A 43 28.58 -22.23 4.98
N ARG A 44 28.68 -22.81 6.19
CA ARG A 44 29.12 -22.12 7.40
C ARG A 44 30.64 -22.23 7.52
N GLY A 45 31.38 -21.19 7.13
CA GLY A 45 32.81 -21.06 7.42
C GLY A 45 33.58 -20.22 6.40
N ASP A 46 33.94 -18.98 6.76
CA ASP A 46 35.32 -18.58 7.06
C ASP A 46 35.38 -17.05 7.29
N PHE A 47 35.95 -16.66 8.43
CA PHE A 47 35.90 -15.34 9.07
C PHE A 47 36.85 -14.29 8.44
N LEU A 48 36.40 -13.03 8.35
CA LEU A 48 37.24 -11.83 8.26
C LEU A 48 36.63 -10.72 9.14
N GLY A 49 37.46 -10.11 10.00
CA GLY A 49 37.04 -9.16 11.05
C GLY A 49 36.61 -7.77 10.55
N THR A 50 36.15 -6.93 11.48
CA THR A 50 35.71 -5.55 11.22
C THR A 50 36.89 -4.63 10.89
N CYS A 51 36.74 -3.81 9.85
CA CYS A 51 37.71 -2.76 9.49
C CYS A 51 37.06 -1.39 9.64
N GLU A 52 37.71 -0.50 10.40
CA GLU A 52 37.28 0.90 10.55
C GLU A 52 38.21 1.84 9.78
N TYR A 53 37.60 2.85 9.14
CA TYR A 53 38.30 3.93 8.45
C TYR A 53 38.48 5.13 9.38
N ARG A 54 39.74 5.49 9.69
CA ARG A 54 40.03 6.71 10.44
C ARG A 54 40.00 7.94 9.52
N SER A 55 39.75 9.11 10.12
CA SER A 55 39.67 10.39 9.42
C SER A 55 40.98 10.84 8.72
N ASN A 56 42.07 10.10 8.88
CA ASN A 56 43.34 10.30 8.19
C ASN A 56 43.54 9.37 6.98
N GLY A 57 42.52 8.58 6.61
CA GLY A 57 42.52 7.77 5.38
C GLY A 57 43.27 6.44 5.48
N GLN A 58 43.65 5.99 6.68
CA GLN A 58 44.19 4.64 6.87
C GLN A 58 43.12 3.70 7.42
N MET A 59 43.09 2.48 6.88
CA MET A 59 42.22 1.38 7.28
C MET A 59 42.96 0.52 8.31
N GLU A 60 42.40 0.41 9.52
CA GLU A 60 42.84 -0.56 10.54
C GLU A 60 41.77 -1.65 10.65
N CYS A 61 42.18 -2.91 10.53
CA CYS A 61 41.30 -4.06 10.72
C CYS A 61 41.57 -4.68 12.08
N ASP A 62 40.53 -4.77 12.91
CA ASP A 62 40.63 -5.38 14.23
C ASP A 62 40.35 -6.89 14.10
N SER A 63 41.21 -7.71 14.70
CA SER A 63 41.04 -9.18 14.71
C SER A 63 40.22 -9.65 15.93
N GLY A 64 39.35 -8.79 16.45
CA GLY A 64 38.54 -9.03 17.64
C GLY A 64 37.19 -9.67 17.31
N GLU A 65 36.84 -10.70 18.07
CA GLU A 65 35.64 -11.53 17.94
C GLU A 65 34.34 -10.73 17.91
N THR A 66 33.52 -10.88 16.85
CA THR A 66 32.05 -10.82 16.93
C THR A 66 31.38 -11.54 15.75
N HIS A 67 30.11 -11.89 15.96
CA HIS A 67 29.44 -13.06 15.43
C HIS A 67 28.68 -12.85 14.11
N GLY A 68 28.69 -13.88 13.26
CA GLY A 68 27.50 -14.29 12.49
C GLY A 68 27.20 -13.58 11.16
N GLN A 69 28.19 -13.37 10.29
CA GLN A 69 27.91 -12.99 8.89
C GLN A 69 27.82 -14.22 7.97
N TRP A 70 26.87 -14.20 7.01
CA TRP A 70 26.73 -15.21 5.97
C TRP A 70 27.47 -14.74 4.70
N LYS A 71 28.30 -15.62 4.13
CA LYS A 71 28.95 -15.39 2.84
C LYS A 71 28.13 -16.07 1.74
N ILE A 72 27.80 -15.33 0.69
CA ILE A 72 27.25 -15.91 -0.54
C ILE A 72 28.42 -16.11 -1.50
N GLU A 73 28.74 -17.37 -1.84
CA GLU A 73 29.71 -17.69 -2.89
C GLU A 73 28.97 -18.21 -4.13
N GLY A 74 28.92 -17.39 -5.17
CA GLY A 74 28.34 -17.73 -6.47
C GLY A 74 28.51 -16.58 -7.47
N ASN A 75 28.64 -16.91 -8.76
CA ASN A 75 28.66 -15.89 -9.81
C ASN A 75 27.24 -15.34 -9.98
N LEU A 76 27.04 -14.07 -9.63
CA LEU A 76 25.79 -13.36 -9.90
C LEU A 76 25.76 -12.94 -11.37
N HIS A 77 24.90 -13.54 -12.18
CA HIS A 77 24.59 -13.03 -13.52
C HIS A 77 23.47 -11.99 -13.39
N TYR A 78 23.74 -10.74 -13.75
CA TYR A 78 22.74 -9.68 -13.82
C TYR A 78 22.66 -9.11 -15.24
N GLU A 79 21.46 -8.70 -15.65
CA GLU A 79 21.20 -8.06 -16.94
C GLU A 79 20.64 -6.66 -16.66
N ILE A 80 21.42 -5.62 -16.95
CA ILE A 80 20.97 -4.23 -16.83
C ILE A 80 20.11 -3.94 -18.08
N SER A 81 18.92 -3.38 -17.89
CA SER A 81 17.94 -3.15 -18.96
C SER A 81 18.35 -2.14 -20.04
N ASP A 82 19.60 -1.69 -20.07
CA ASP A 82 20.17 -0.83 -21.12
C ASP A 82 21.30 -1.51 -21.93
N GLY A 83 21.40 -2.84 -21.87
CA GLY A 83 22.19 -3.62 -22.84
C GLY A 83 23.72 -3.57 -22.67
N VAL A 84 24.21 -3.25 -21.46
CA VAL A 84 25.63 -3.38 -21.11
C VAL A 84 25.78 -4.40 -19.99
N THR A 85 26.37 -5.56 -20.31
CA THR A 85 26.90 -6.53 -19.35
C THR A 85 28.33 -6.14 -19.01
N GLU A 86 28.62 -5.79 -17.75
CA GLU A 86 29.99 -5.78 -17.23
C GLU A 86 30.16 -6.97 -16.28
N GLU A 87 31.20 -7.78 -16.51
CA GLU A 87 31.65 -8.80 -15.56
C GLU A 87 32.75 -8.19 -14.67
N GLY A 88 32.60 -8.32 -13.35
CA GLY A 88 33.74 -8.20 -12.42
C GLY A 88 33.72 -7.06 -11.41
N THR A 89 32.64 -6.88 -10.67
CA THR A 89 32.64 -6.03 -9.46
C THR A 89 32.38 -6.89 -8.23
N ASP A 90 33.34 -6.96 -7.32
CA ASP A 90 33.12 -7.55 -5.99
C ASP A 90 32.06 -6.72 -5.25
N MET A 91 30.99 -7.38 -4.82
CA MET A 91 29.84 -6.75 -4.17
C MET A 91 29.86 -7.08 -2.67
N ILE A 92 29.75 -6.06 -1.81
CA ILE A 92 29.58 -6.26 -0.37
C ILE A 92 28.08 -6.09 -0.06
N ILE A 93 27.46 -7.15 0.44
CA ILE A 93 26.05 -7.18 0.86
C ILE A 93 26.04 -7.18 2.40
N GLU A 94 25.40 -6.20 3.02
CA GLU A 94 25.19 -6.17 4.46
C GLU A 94 23.74 -6.57 4.76
N VAL A 95 23.55 -7.76 5.33
CA VAL A 95 22.24 -8.27 5.77
C VAL A 95 22.12 -7.97 7.26
N VAL A 96 21.21 -7.08 7.65
CA VAL A 96 20.96 -6.78 9.06
C VAL A 96 19.83 -7.68 9.56
N ASP A 97 20.14 -8.53 10.55
CA ASP A 97 19.19 -9.37 11.26
C ASP A 97 18.29 -8.50 12.18
N GLU A 98 16.99 -8.85 12.31
CA GLU A 98 15.99 -8.08 13.08
C GLU A 98 16.39 -7.91 14.55
N ASP A 99 17.19 -8.83 15.10
CA ASP A 99 17.58 -8.85 16.51
C ASP A 99 18.72 -7.88 16.87
N ASN A 100 19.38 -7.21 15.91
CA ASN A 100 20.61 -6.41 16.16
C ASN A 100 20.53 -4.92 15.75
N ILE A 101 19.32 -4.37 15.58
CA ILE A 101 19.10 -2.97 15.17
C ILE A 101 19.81 -1.95 16.09
N HIS A 102 20.03 -2.27 17.37
CA HIS A 102 20.63 -1.33 18.34
C HIS A 102 22.14 -1.08 18.19
N GLU A 103 22.91 -1.99 17.59
CA GLU A 103 24.36 -1.77 17.42
C GLU A 103 24.70 -0.98 16.14
N ALA A 104 23.86 -1.08 15.10
CA ALA A 104 23.98 -0.24 13.90
C ALA A 104 23.80 1.27 14.22
N GLU A 105 23.08 1.61 15.29
CA GLU A 105 22.84 3.00 15.70
C GLU A 105 24.13 3.78 16.04
N HIS A 106 25.22 3.10 16.44
CA HIS A 106 26.47 3.78 16.82
C HIS A 106 27.35 4.16 15.62
N GLY A 107 27.26 3.44 14.50
CA GLY A 107 27.95 3.79 13.24
C GLY A 107 27.16 4.78 12.36
N ILE A 108 25.83 4.82 12.49
CA ILE A 108 24.93 5.67 11.70
C ILE A 108 24.94 7.15 12.16
N GLN A 109 25.58 7.49 13.28
CA GLN A 109 25.57 8.85 13.85
C GLN A 109 26.23 9.95 12.97
N LYS A 110 26.83 9.61 11.82
CA LYS A 110 27.43 10.58 10.89
C LYS A 110 26.66 10.85 9.60
N TRP A 111 25.51 10.22 9.39
CA TRP A 111 24.64 10.54 8.26
C TRP A 111 23.49 11.43 8.70
N THR A 112 23.67 12.75 8.59
CA THR A 112 22.61 13.75 8.78
C THR A 112 21.74 13.94 7.52
N GLY A 113 21.77 12.99 6.58
CA GLY A 113 20.86 12.95 5.43
C GLY A 113 19.56 12.25 5.81
N GLN A 114 18.42 12.84 5.44
CA GLN A 114 17.06 12.39 5.76
C GLN A 114 16.89 10.86 5.71
N ARG A 115 16.35 10.27 6.79
CA ARG A 115 15.88 8.88 6.83
C ARG A 115 14.84 8.67 5.70
N ARG A 116 15.22 8.00 4.62
CA ARG A 116 14.28 7.51 3.60
C ARG A 116 13.93 6.07 3.98
N MET A 117 12.68 5.80 4.34
CA MET A 117 12.17 4.45 4.42
C MET A 117 12.24 3.85 3.01
N LEU A 118 12.77 2.63 2.92
CA LEU A 118 12.80 1.87 1.70
C LEU A 118 11.37 1.38 1.44
N CYS A 119 10.57 2.07 0.61
CA CYS A 119 9.35 1.43 0.14
C CYS A 119 9.75 0.27 -0.77
N LEU A 120 9.05 -0.83 -0.63
CA LEU A 120 9.15 -1.94 -1.55
C LEU A 120 8.70 -1.45 -2.94
N LEU A 121 9.60 -1.52 -3.93
CA LEU A 121 9.26 -1.24 -5.33
C LEU A 121 8.07 -2.12 -5.74
N PRO A 122 7.15 -1.61 -6.59
CA PRO A 122 5.94 -2.34 -6.97
C PRO A 122 6.30 -3.71 -7.58
N MET A 123 5.58 -4.75 -7.12
CA MET A 123 5.74 -6.12 -7.62
C MET A 123 5.49 -6.19 -9.13
N LYS A 124 6.18 -7.09 -9.84
CA LYS A 124 5.91 -7.32 -11.27
C LYS A 124 4.45 -7.74 -11.45
N GLU A 125 3.84 -7.35 -12.56
CA GLU A 125 2.43 -7.59 -12.88
C GLU A 125 2.04 -9.09 -12.75
N SER A 126 2.94 -9.99 -13.17
CA SER A 126 2.79 -11.46 -13.03
C SER A 126 2.68 -11.95 -11.59
N ASP A 127 3.15 -11.15 -10.63
CA ASP A 127 3.21 -11.52 -9.22
C ASP A 127 1.99 -11.03 -8.44
N VAL A 128 1.13 -10.25 -9.06
CA VAL A 128 -0.04 -9.63 -8.43
C VAL A 128 -1.33 -10.23 -8.98
N LEU A 129 -1.38 -10.50 -10.29
CA LEU A 129 -2.63 -10.85 -10.94
C LEU A 129 -3.00 -12.34 -10.84
N PRO A 130 -4.25 -12.65 -10.47
CA PRO A 130 -4.80 -13.99 -10.62
C PRO A 130 -4.82 -14.46 -12.09
N ALA A 131 -4.82 -15.78 -12.28
CA ALA A 131 -5.01 -16.35 -13.60
C ALA A 131 -6.42 -15.99 -14.14
N GLY A 132 -6.48 -15.47 -15.37
CA GLY A 132 -7.75 -15.13 -16.02
C GLY A 132 -8.23 -13.68 -15.82
N SER A 133 -7.45 -12.84 -15.13
CA SER A 133 -7.76 -11.40 -14.97
C SER A 133 -8.05 -10.71 -16.30
N SER A 134 -9.04 -9.80 -16.29
CA SER A 134 -9.38 -8.95 -17.43
C SER A 134 -8.24 -7.98 -17.80
N ASN A 135 -8.34 -7.38 -18.99
CA ASN A 135 -7.46 -6.27 -19.35
C ASN A 135 -7.70 -5.05 -18.46
N ASP A 136 -8.94 -4.82 -18.03
CA ASP A 136 -9.28 -3.70 -17.16
C ASP A 136 -8.64 -3.87 -15.78
N LEU A 137 -8.65 -5.09 -15.21
CA LEU A 137 -7.96 -5.35 -13.95
C LEU A 137 -6.44 -5.14 -14.06
N ARG A 138 -5.84 -5.57 -15.18
CA ARG A 138 -4.42 -5.28 -15.48
C ARG A 138 -4.16 -3.78 -15.47
N LEU A 139 -4.98 -3.03 -16.18
CA LEU A 139 -4.86 -1.59 -16.32
C LEU A 139 -5.00 -0.88 -14.98
N ALA A 140 -5.97 -1.30 -14.15
CA ALA A 140 -6.18 -0.78 -12.80
C ALA A 140 -4.95 -1.02 -11.89
N VAL A 141 -4.34 -2.21 -11.94
CA VAL A 141 -3.12 -2.50 -11.18
C VAL A 141 -1.96 -1.63 -11.65
N SER A 142 -1.74 -1.51 -12.96
CA SER A 142 -0.68 -0.65 -13.51
C SER A 142 -0.88 0.82 -13.11
N ALA A 143 -2.12 1.31 -13.13
CA ALA A 143 -2.45 2.68 -12.74
C ALA A 143 -2.20 2.90 -11.23
N ALA A 144 -2.63 1.95 -10.38
CA ALA A 144 -2.39 2.03 -8.95
C ALA A 144 -0.88 2.01 -8.62
N GLN A 145 -0.10 1.19 -9.33
CA GLN A 145 1.36 1.13 -9.19
C GLN A 145 2.04 2.44 -9.62
N ALA A 146 1.57 3.07 -10.70
CA ALA A 146 2.09 4.36 -11.16
C ALA A 146 1.88 5.46 -10.11
N ALA A 147 0.67 5.57 -9.54
CA ALA A 147 0.41 6.48 -8.43
C ALA A 147 1.19 6.10 -7.16
N GLY A 148 1.26 4.81 -6.83
CA GLY A 148 1.99 4.32 -5.67
C GLY A 148 3.49 4.70 -5.70
N ALA A 149 4.10 4.66 -6.88
CA ALA A 149 5.48 5.11 -7.07
C ALA A 149 5.67 6.60 -6.75
N VAL A 150 4.74 7.45 -7.21
CA VAL A 150 4.73 8.89 -6.90
C VAL A 150 4.59 9.12 -5.40
N ILE A 151 3.66 8.45 -4.74
CA ILE A 151 3.40 8.61 -3.31
C ILE A 151 4.62 8.16 -2.50
N CYS A 152 5.19 7.01 -2.83
CA CYS A 152 6.38 6.50 -2.15
C CYS A 152 7.56 7.49 -2.28
N GLU A 153 7.86 7.97 -3.49
CA GLU A 153 8.95 8.90 -3.73
C GLU A 153 8.81 10.16 -2.85
N ARG A 154 7.56 10.64 -2.70
CA ARG A 154 7.24 11.89 -2.00
C ARG A 154 6.96 11.70 -0.50
N PHE A 155 6.87 10.47 0.02
CA PHE A 155 6.45 10.19 1.40
C PHE A 155 7.34 10.84 2.48
N HIS A 156 8.66 10.91 2.24
CA HIS A 156 9.61 11.55 3.16
C HIS A 156 9.98 12.97 2.77
N ALA A 157 9.51 13.47 1.64
CA ALA A 157 9.76 14.84 1.23
C ALA A 157 9.08 15.83 2.19
N GLU A 158 9.48 17.10 2.14
CA GLU A 158 8.66 18.16 2.72
C GLU A 158 7.45 18.36 1.81
N ALA A 159 6.28 17.93 2.26
CA ALA A 159 5.04 18.11 1.54
C ALA A 159 4.51 19.54 1.76
N SER A 160 4.22 20.24 0.67
CA SER A 160 3.44 21.47 0.69
C SER A 160 1.94 21.12 0.81
N THR A 161 1.41 21.14 2.03
CA THR A 161 -0.03 20.92 2.25
C THR A 161 -0.82 22.15 1.84
N VAL A 162 -1.84 21.95 1.00
CA VAL A 162 -2.83 22.97 0.64
C VAL A 162 -4.19 22.52 1.16
N HIS A 163 -4.94 23.42 1.80
CA HIS A 163 -6.32 23.10 2.17
C HIS A 163 -7.24 23.31 0.96
N ARG A 164 -8.15 22.37 0.72
CA ARG A 164 -9.14 22.51 -0.34
C ARG A 164 -10.07 23.68 -0.03
N LYS A 165 -10.37 24.48 -1.06
CA LYS A 165 -11.24 25.66 -0.93
C LYS A 165 -12.71 25.31 -0.71
N ASP A 166 -13.10 24.08 -1.05
CA ASP A 166 -14.45 23.54 -0.88
C ASP A 166 -14.72 23.00 0.54
N GLY A 167 -13.71 23.00 1.42
CA GLY A 167 -13.81 22.49 2.78
C GLY A 167 -13.77 20.96 2.90
N LYS A 168 -13.48 20.24 1.80
CA LYS A 168 -13.30 18.78 1.79
C LYS A 168 -11.90 18.33 2.21
N GLY A 169 -11.29 19.01 3.17
CA GLY A 169 -10.02 18.56 3.77
C GLY A 169 -8.74 19.09 3.10
N GLU A 170 -7.69 18.28 3.18
CA GLU A 170 -6.33 18.58 2.70
C GLU A 170 -6.13 17.99 1.31
N VAL A 171 -5.38 18.68 0.45
CA VAL A 171 -4.86 18.18 -0.82
C VAL A 171 -3.38 18.56 -0.91
N THR A 172 -2.53 17.69 -1.43
CA THR A 172 -1.12 18.00 -1.66
C THR A 172 -0.80 17.96 -3.14
N GLU A 173 0.40 18.43 -3.51
CA GLU A 173 0.90 18.26 -4.87
C GLU A 173 1.03 16.77 -5.25
N THR A 174 1.26 15.89 -4.27
CA THR A 174 1.35 14.44 -4.49
C THR A 174 0.04 13.88 -5.04
N ASP A 175 -1.12 14.31 -4.52
CA ASP A 175 -2.43 13.86 -4.97
C ASP A 175 -2.64 14.16 -6.46
N LEU A 176 -2.28 15.38 -6.89
CA LEU A 176 -2.39 15.82 -8.29
C LEU A 176 -1.45 15.07 -9.23
N VAL A 177 -0.22 14.78 -8.78
CA VAL A 177 0.77 14.06 -9.60
C VAL A 177 0.43 12.57 -9.68
N ALA A 178 -0.06 11.98 -8.58
CA ALA A 178 -0.55 10.61 -8.56
C ALA A 178 -1.77 10.44 -9.46
N GLU A 179 -2.72 11.39 -9.42
CA GLU A 179 -3.88 11.41 -10.33
C GLU A 179 -3.46 11.46 -11.79
N ALA A 180 -2.53 12.36 -12.14
CA ALA A 180 -2.03 12.47 -13.51
C ALA A 180 -1.38 11.15 -13.99
N ALA A 181 -0.59 10.49 -13.12
CA ALA A 181 0.01 9.20 -13.43
C ALA A 181 -1.04 8.10 -13.68
N ILE A 182 -2.14 8.10 -12.91
CA ILE A 182 -3.28 7.19 -13.14
C ILE A 182 -3.92 7.49 -14.51
N PHE A 183 -4.20 8.76 -14.80
CA PHE A 183 -4.85 9.14 -16.07
C PHE A 183 -4.01 8.79 -17.29
N ASP A 184 -2.68 8.93 -17.20
CA ASP A 184 -1.78 8.55 -18.29
C ASP A 184 -1.89 7.05 -18.61
N VAL A 185 -1.94 6.20 -17.59
CA VAL A 185 -2.15 4.75 -17.75
C VAL A 185 -3.55 4.45 -18.30
N LEU A 186 -4.58 5.12 -17.79
CA LEU A 186 -5.97 4.92 -18.22
C LEU A 186 -6.32 5.59 -19.56
N SER A 187 -5.41 6.35 -20.16
CA SER A 187 -5.67 7.15 -21.37
C SER A 187 -6.15 6.35 -22.58
N GLY A 188 -5.84 5.06 -22.65
CA GLY A 188 -6.28 4.14 -23.69
C GLY A 188 -7.63 3.46 -23.46
N SER A 189 -8.29 3.71 -22.32
CA SER A 189 -9.61 3.16 -21.99
C SER A 189 -10.73 4.05 -22.54
N ASP A 190 -11.79 3.44 -23.06
CA ASP A 190 -13.00 4.13 -23.52
C ASP A 190 -13.99 4.47 -22.39
N HIS A 191 -13.74 4.00 -21.16
CA HIS A 191 -14.61 4.25 -20.00
C HIS A 191 -14.50 5.69 -19.49
N GLY A 192 -15.58 6.19 -18.89
CA GLY A 192 -15.54 7.48 -18.22
C GLY A 192 -14.60 7.47 -17.01
N ILE A 193 -14.26 8.66 -16.50
CA ILE A 193 -13.47 8.81 -15.28
C ILE A 193 -14.23 9.71 -14.28
N LEU A 194 -14.28 9.26 -13.04
CA LEU A 194 -14.67 10.01 -11.85
C LEU A 194 -13.50 9.94 -10.87
N SER A 195 -12.88 11.07 -10.59
CA SER A 195 -11.74 11.16 -9.66
C SER A 195 -12.02 12.18 -8.56
N GLU A 196 -11.44 11.98 -7.37
CA GLU A 196 -11.58 12.92 -6.26
C GLU A 196 -11.14 14.35 -6.64
N GLU A 197 -10.00 14.47 -7.32
CA GLU A 197 -9.35 15.75 -7.57
C GLU A 197 -9.86 16.45 -8.83
N ALA A 198 -9.90 15.73 -9.96
CA ALA A 198 -10.41 16.25 -11.23
C ALA A 198 -11.95 16.28 -11.31
N GLY A 199 -12.65 15.56 -10.44
CA GLY A 199 -14.09 15.34 -10.52
C GLY A 199 -14.47 14.41 -11.68
N GLY A 200 -15.69 14.57 -12.18
CA GLY A 200 -16.23 13.78 -13.28
C GLY A 200 -17.75 13.75 -13.29
N THR A 201 -18.33 12.89 -14.12
CA THR A 201 -19.78 12.65 -14.15
C THR A 201 -20.11 11.23 -13.72
N HIS A 202 -21.14 11.09 -12.89
CA HIS A 202 -21.67 9.79 -12.47
C HIS A 202 -22.55 9.14 -13.55
N GLU A 203 -22.84 9.83 -14.66
CA GLU A 203 -23.81 9.40 -15.67
C GLU A 203 -23.31 8.24 -16.55
N ASN A 204 -21.99 8.02 -16.62
CA ASN A 204 -21.45 6.93 -17.42
C ASN A 204 -21.74 5.58 -16.75
N ALA A 205 -22.30 4.64 -17.54
CA ALA A 205 -22.53 3.27 -17.09
C ALA A 205 -21.19 2.54 -16.83
N ASP A 206 -20.20 2.81 -17.69
CA ASP A 206 -18.84 2.29 -17.59
C ASP A 206 -17.91 3.42 -17.12
N LEU A 207 -17.36 3.29 -15.91
CA LEU A 207 -16.75 4.40 -15.18
C LEU A 207 -15.62 3.93 -14.27
N TRP A 208 -14.41 4.43 -14.50
CA TRP A 208 -13.31 4.41 -13.53
C TRP A 208 -13.62 5.36 -12.38
N ILE A 209 -13.45 4.88 -11.15
CA ILE A 209 -13.72 5.61 -9.92
C ILE A 209 -12.41 5.63 -9.12
N ILE A 210 -11.83 6.81 -8.92
CA ILE A 210 -10.43 6.94 -8.51
C ILE A 210 -10.32 7.86 -7.29
N ASP A 211 -9.60 7.37 -6.28
CA ASP A 211 -8.97 8.20 -5.26
C ASP A 211 -7.45 8.02 -5.39
N PRO A 212 -6.71 9.06 -5.81
CA PRO A 212 -5.28 8.96 -6.03
C PRO A 212 -4.50 8.80 -4.72
N VAL A 213 -5.00 9.32 -3.58
CA VAL A 213 -4.35 9.26 -2.27
C VAL A 213 -5.41 9.29 -1.16
N ASP A 214 -6.06 8.16 -0.91
CA ASP A 214 -6.96 8.02 0.23
C ASP A 214 -6.14 8.13 1.52
N GLY A 215 -6.58 9.00 2.42
CA GLY A 215 -5.83 9.36 3.62
C GLY A 215 -4.75 10.42 3.40
N THR A 216 -4.98 11.43 2.55
CA THR A 216 -4.08 12.60 2.37
C THR A 216 -3.62 13.21 3.70
N THR A 217 -4.49 13.25 4.71
CA THR A 217 -4.18 13.75 6.07
C THR A 217 -3.10 12.90 6.75
N ASN A 218 -3.14 11.57 6.56
CA ASN A 218 -2.12 10.65 7.07
C ASN A 218 -0.82 10.83 6.30
N PHE A 219 -0.89 10.87 4.96
CA PHE A 219 0.26 11.09 4.10
C PHE A 219 1.01 12.39 4.45
N SER A 220 0.29 13.52 4.59
CA SER A 220 0.89 14.82 4.93
C SER A 220 1.58 14.84 6.30
N ARG A 221 1.20 13.91 7.18
CA ARG A 221 1.78 13.71 8.52
C ARG A 221 2.78 12.56 8.57
N ARG A 222 3.10 11.94 7.43
CA ARG A 222 4.02 10.78 7.30
C ARG A 222 3.55 9.56 8.08
N LEU A 223 2.24 9.41 8.23
CA LEU A 223 1.62 8.16 8.68
C LEU A 223 1.41 7.28 7.44
N SER A 224 1.89 6.03 7.51
CA SER A 224 1.88 5.11 6.37
C SER A 224 0.50 4.56 5.99
N LEU A 225 -0.54 4.95 6.73
CA LEU A 225 -1.92 4.55 6.51
C LEU A 225 -2.57 5.45 5.44
N CYS A 226 -2.08 5.36 4.21
CA CYS A 226 -2.71 5.92 3.02
C CYS A 226 -2.73 4.85 1.92
N ALA A 227 -3.59 5.04 0.92
CA ALA A 227 -3.73 4.09 -0.18
C ALA A 227 -4.06 4.78 -1.50
N VAL A 228 -3.81 4.09 -2.61
CA VAL A 228 -4.42 4.40 -3.90
C VAL A 228 -5.65 3.52 -4.06
N SER A 229 -6.80 4.08 -4.43
CA SER A 229 -8.06 3.34 -4.65
C SER A 229 -8.52 3.50 -6.10
N ILE A 230 -8.70 2.39 -6.81
CA ILE A 230 -9.21 2.37 -8.18
C ILE A 230 -10.32 1.32 -8.29
N GLY A 231 -11.55 1.79 -8.45
CA GLY A 231 -12.71 0.97 -8.79
C GLY A 231 -13.08 1.11 -10.27
N LEU A 232 -13.75 0.10 -10.80
CA LEU A 232 -14.40 0.19 -12.11
C LEU A 232 -15.85 -0.28 -11.98
N ARG A 233 -16.75 0.56 -12.49
CA ARG A 233 -18.15 0.23 -12.71
C ARG A 233 -18.33 -0.14 -14.18
N LEU A 234 -18.99 -1.27 -14.47
CA LEU A 234 -19.38 -1.68 -15.81
C LEU A 234 -20.89 -1.96 -15.84
N GLY A 235 -21.60 -1.42 -16.81
CA GLY A 235 -23.06 -1.56 -16.92
C GLY A 235 -23.80 -1.09 -15.66
N GLY A 236 -23.26 -0.11 -14.94
CA GLY A 236 -23.82 0.39 -13.68
C GLY A 236 -23.57 -0.48 -12.44
N GLN A 237 -22.75 -1.52 -12.53
CA GLN A 237 -22.39 -2.40 -11.40
C GLN A 237 -20.88 -2.35 -11.12
N LEU A 238 -20.47 -2.34 -9.86
CA LEU A 238 -19.05 -2.38 -9.50
C LEU A 238 -18.46 -3.74 -9.90
N ALA A 239 -17.52 -3.72 -10.84
CA ALA A 239 -16.99 -4.91 -11.53
C ALA A 239 -15.62 -5.35 -11.01
N LEU A 240 -14.77 -4.40 -10.63
CA LEU A 240 -13.46 -4.68 -10.04
C LEU A 240 -13.02 -3.54 -9.11
N GLY A 241 -12.04 -3.83 -8.26
CA GLY A 241 -11.43 -2.87 -7.35
C GLY A 241 -9.98 -3.23 -7.08
N VAL A 242 -9.11 -2.21 -7.04
CA VAL A 242 -7.70 -2.29 -6.67
C VAL A 242 -7.42 -1.26 -5.59
N ILE A 243 -6.79 -1.69 -4.49
CA ILE A 243 -6.30 -0.83 -3.41
C ILE A 243 -4.82 -1.12 -3.21
N LEU A 244 -3.96 -0.12 -3.37
CA LEU A 244 -2.52 -0.24 -3.20
C LEU A 244 -2.06 0.56 -1.98
N HIS A 245 -1.33 -0.09 -1.07
CA HIS A 245 -0.67 0.55 0.07
C HIS A 245 0.76 0.93 -0.32
N PRO A 246 1.07 2.21 -0.60
CA PRO A 246 2.30 2.61 -1.28
C PRO A 246 3.56 2.41 -0.44
N VAL A 247 3.43 2.49 0.89
CA VAL A 247 4.57 2.30 1.80
C VAL A 247 4.97 0.83 1.91
N THR A 248 3.99 -0.08 1.99
CA THR A 248 4.23 -1.52 2.15
C THR A 248 4.34 -2.26 0.82
N GLY A 249 3.87 -1.65 -0.28
CA GLY A 249 3.78 -2.29 -1.60
C GLY A 249 2.69 -3.36 -1.68
N GLU A 250 1.81 -3.47 -0.68
CA GLU A 250 0.70 -4.44 -0.71
C GLU A 250 -0.37 -4.01 -1.70
N VAL A 251 -0.74 -4.92 -2.61
CA VAL A 251 -1.82 -4.70 -3.58
C VAL A 251 -2.98 -5.62 -3.25
N TYR A 252 -4.11 -5.04 -2.91
CA TYR A 252 -5.39 -5.71 -2.74
C TYR A 252 -6.17 -5.55 -4.03
N LEU A 253 -6.69 -6.64 -4.59
CA LEU A 253 -7.49 -6.60 -5.80
C LEU A 253 -8.63 -7.61 -5.81
N ALA A 254 -9.69 -7.29 -6.52
CA ALA A 254 -10.80 -8.19 -6.80
C ALA A 254 -11.43 -7.86 -8.15
N GLU A 255 -11.94 -8.90 -8.81
CA GLU A 255 -12.79 -8.80 -9.99
C GLU A 255 -13.95 -9.77 -9.79
N ARG A 256 -15.16 -9.36 -10.17
CA ARG A 256 -16.39 -10.13 -9.93
C ARG A 256 -16.27 -11.57 -10.41
N GLY A 257 -16.47 -12.52 -9.50
CA GLY A 257 -16.39 -13.95 -9.77
C GLY A 257 -14.98 -14.55 -9.78
N LEU A 258 -13.93 -13.75 -9.58
CA LEU A 258 -12.54 -14.22 -9.47
C LEU A 258 -12.03 -14.26 -8.03
N GLY A 259 -12.80 -13.73 -7.07
CA GLY A 259 -12.41 -13.59 -5.67
C GLY A 259 -11.51 -12.39 -5.41
N ALA A 260 -11.26 -12.16 -4.12
CA ALA A 260 -10.35 -11.12 -3.65
C ALA A 260 -8.97 -11.68 -3.29
N TRP A 261 -7.95 -10.86 -3.51
CA TRP A 261 -6.54 -11.23 -3.40
C TRP A 261 -5.74 -10.10 -2.77
N LYS A 262 -4.74 -10.44 -1.97
CA LYS A 262 -3.64 -9.56 -1.58
C LYS A 262 -2.36 -10.13 -2.17
N ASN A 263 -1.79 -9.45 -3.15
CA ASN A 263 -0.73 -9.99 -3.99
C ASN A 263 -1.18 -11.38 -4.51
N GLN A 264 -0.45 -12.45 -4.19
CA GLN A 264 -0.79 -13.83 -4.59
C GLN A 264 -1.69 -14.59 -3.61
N GLN A 265 -2.01 -14.00 -2.46
CA GLN A 265 -2.78 -14.67 -1.41
C GLN A 265 -4.27 -14.37 -1.56
N ARG A 266 -5.08 -15.42 -1.64
CA ARG A 266 -6.53 -15.29 -1.63
C ARG A 266 -7.02 -14.77 -0.28
N LEU A 267 -7.96 -13.83 -0.32
CA LEU A 267 -8.55 -13.21 0.86
C LEU A 267 -9.89 -13.84 1.22
N HIS A 268 -10.18 -13.77 2.52
CA HIS A 268 -11.45 -14.12 3.12
C HIS A 268 -11.72 -13.16 4.27
N VAL A 269 -12.96 -12.70 4.37
CA VAL A 269 -13.41 -11.91 5.53
C VAL A 269 -13.31 -12.73 6.82
N ALA A 270 -13.31 -12.03 7.96
CA ALA A 270 -13.31 -12.67 9.27
C ALA A 270 -14.55 -13.58 9.46
N THR A 271 -14.47 -14.51 10.42
CA THR A 271 -15.61 -15.38 10.76
C THR A 271 -16.24 -15.06 12.11
N THR A 272 -15.81 -13.96 12.74
CA THR A 272 -16.33 -13.48 14.02
C THR A 272 -17.84 -13.25 13.92
N ASP A 273 -18.61 -13.92 14.77
CA ASP A 273 -20.06 -13.83 14.84
C ASP A 273 -20.56 -13.18 16.14
N ASP A 274 -19.69 -13.03 17.15
CA ASP A 274 -19.94 -12.32 18.40
C ASP A 274 -19.55 -10.84 18.27
N PRO A 275 -20.52 -9.89 18.26
CA PRO A 275 -20.24 -8.47 18.19
C PRO A 275 -19.33 -7.93 19.30
N SER A 276 -19.26 -8.61 20.45
CA SER A 276 -18.40 -8.18 21.55
C SER A 276 -16.91 -8.37 21.29
N LEU A 277 -16.56 -9.16 20.27
CA LEU A 277 -15.19 -9.39 19.81
C LEU A 277 -14.88 -8.63 18.52
N ALA A 278 -15.88 -8.00 17.90
CA ALA A 278 -15.76 -7.41 16.58
C ALA A 278 -14.91 -6.13 16.57
N VAL A 279 -14.04 -6.02 15.57
CA VAL A 279 -13.36 -4.76 15.21
C VAL A 279 -14.15 -4.09 14.09
N ILE A 280 -14.57 -2.85 14.35
CA ILE A 280 -15.40 -2.08 13.42
C ILE A 280 -14.65 -0.80 13.04
N TYR A 281 -14.45 -0.59 11.75
CA TYR A 281 -13.94 0.67 11.24
C TYR A 281 -15.08 1.66 11.04
N LEU A 282 -14.89 2.91 11.45
CA LEU A 282 -15.88 3.97 11.26
C LEU A 282 -15.25 5.17 10.55
N THR A 283 -15.95 5.65 9.52
CA THR A 283 -15.56 6.83 8.74
C THR A 283 -16.71 7.81 8.58
N HIS A 284 -16.40 9.00 8.07
CA HIS A 284 -17.38 10.04 7.87
C HIS A 284 -16.98 11.02 6.76
N GLY A 285 -17.98 11.54 6.07
CA GLY A 285 -17.79 12.65 5.15
C GLY A 285 -17.50 13.98 5.86
N TYR A 286 -17.28 15.01 5.05
CA TYR A 286 -16.87 16.32 5.55
C TYR A 286 -17.99 17.13 6.22
N ALA A 287 -19.25 16.90 5.85
CA ALA A 287 -20.40 17.67 6.33
C ALA A 287 -20.59 17.54 7.86
N ALA A 288 -21.08 18.60 8.49
CA ALA A 288 -21.28 18.63 9.94
C ALA A 288 -22.31 17.58 10.41
N GLU A 289 -23.34 17.27 9.62
CA GLU A 289 -24.25 16.17 9.95
C GLU A 289 -23.61 14.79 9.87
N HIS A 290 -22.66 14.57 8.96
CA HIS A 290 -21.93 13.32 8.83
C HIS A 290 -21.08 13.05 10.07
N ARG A 291 -20.31 14.06 10.50
CA ARG A 291 -19.49 14.01 11.72
C ARG A 291 -20.31 13.78 12.99
N ARG A 292 -21.51 14.39 13.08
CA ARG A 292 -22.42 14.16 14.21
C ARG A 292 -22.93 12.72 14.25
N ARG A 293 -23.37 12.18 13.12
CA ARG A 293 -23.82 10.77 13.01
C ARG A 293 -22.70 9.80 13.32
N TYR A 294 -21.49 10.07 12.85
CA TYR A 294 -20.31 9.30 13.22
C TYR A 294 -20.09 9.28 14.75
N GLY A 295 -20.20 10.44 15.42
CA GLY A 295 -20.07 10.50 16.88
C GLY A 295 -21.16 9.69 17.62
N GLU A 296 -22.39 9.72 17.12
CA GLU A 296 -23.50 8.92 17.66
C GLU A 296 -23.30 7.42 17.41
N ALA A 297 -22.90 7.02 16.19
CA ALA A 297 -22.61 5.64 15.85
C ALA A 297 -21.43 5.09 16.69
N LEU A 298 -20.34 5.86 16.81
CA LEU A 298 -19.18 5.51 17.63
C LEU A 298 -19.59 5.24 19.08
N ALA A 299 -20.42 6.10 19.67
CA ALA A 299 -20.89 5.92 21.04
C ALA A 299 -21.65 4.59 21.19
N ARG A 300 -22.53 4.24 20.25
CA ARG A 300 -23.30 2.99 20.27
C ARG A 300 -22.40 1.76 20.07
N PHE A 301 -21.52 1.77 19.08
CA PHE A 301 -20.63 0.63 18.84
C PHE A 301 -19.66 0.39 19.99
N ALA A 302 -19.18 1.46 20.65
CA ALA A 302 -18.28 1.36 21.79
C ALA A 302 -18.91 0.69 23.04
N GLU A 303 -20.24 0.56 23.09
CA GLU A 303 -20.91 -0.16 24.19
C GLU A 303 -20.68 -1.68 24.13
N THR A 304 -20.41 -2.23 22.94
CA THR A 304 -20.32 -3.68 22.72
C THR A 304 -19.00 -4.09 22.06
N SER A 305 -18.57 -3.37 21.02
CA SER A 305 -17.52 -3.78 20.09
C SER A 305 -16.27 -2.89 20.20
N TYR A 306 -15.28 -3.11 19.32
CA TYR A 306 -14.03 -2.35 19.28
C TYR A 306 -13.97 -1.42 18.05
N PRO A 307 -14.60 -0.23 18.11
CA PRO A 307 -14.52 0.73 17.02
C PRO A 307 -13.11 1.30 16.82
N ARG A 308 -12.72 1.57 15.57
CA ARG A 308 -11.44 2.15 15.15
C ARG A 308 -11.66 3.13 13.99
N THR A 309 -10.74 4.08 13.86
CA THR A 309 -10.62 4.95 12.69
C THR A 309 -9.15 5.18 12.43
N PHE A 310 -8.71 4.78 11.26
CA PHE A 310 -7.35 4.92 10.77
C PHE A 310 -7.21 6.09 9.80
N GLY A 311 -8.32 6.62 9.27
CA GLY A 311 -8.30 7.83 8.46
C GLY A 311 -7.92 7.59 7.00
N SER A 312 -8.17 6.38 6.50
CA SER A 312 -8.08 5.97 5.10
C SER A 312 -9.15 4.89 4.88
N THR A 313 -10.21 5.24 4.16
CA THR A 313 -11.37 4.36 3.93
C THR A 313 -10.98 3.13 3.11
N ALA A 314 -10.17 3.31 2.06
CA ALA A 314 -9.68 2.25 1.21
C ALA A 314 -8.79 1.28 2.01
N ALA A 315 -7.89 1.78 2.87
CA ALA A 315 -7.09 0.91 3.73
C ALA A 315 -7.96 0.09 4.69
N GLU A 316 -8.92 0.71 5.36
CA GLU A 316 -9.83 0.02 6.29
C GLU A 316 -10.66 -1.07 5.59
N LEU A 317 -11.20 -0.79 4.40
CA LEU A 317 -11.93 -1.78 3.61
C LEU A 317 -11.04 -2.93 3.14
N SER A 318 -9.78 -2.66 2.79
CA SER A 318 -8.81 -3.71 2.46
C SER A 318 -8.53 -4.63 3.66
N PHE A 319 -8.54 -4.08 4.89
CA PHE A 319 -8.39 -4.86 6.12
C PHE A 319 -9.63 -5.71 6.43
N VAL A 320 -10.84 -5.20 6.16
CA VAL A 320 -12.07 -6.02 6.26
C VAL A 320 -12.01 -7.20 5.27
N ALA A 321 -11.62 -6.94 4.02
CA ALA A 321 -11.50 -7.99 3.00
C ALA A 321 -10.49 -9.07 3.40
N ALA A 322 -9.41 -8.68 4.10
CA ALA A 322 -8.40 -9.59 4.63
C ALA A 322 -8.74 -10.24 5.98
N GLY A 323 -9.91 -9.94 6.55
CA GLY A 323 -10.35 -10.47 7.85
C GLY A 323 -9.60 -9.91 9.05
N ALA A 324 -8.90 -8.77 8.90
CA ALA A 324 -8.27 -8.04 10.00
C ALA A 324 -9.25 -7.12 10.74
N GLY A 325 -10.41 -6.85 10.15
CA GLY A 325 -11.57 -6.24 10.78
C GLY A 325 -12.87 -6.94 10.34
N ASP A 326 -13.94 -6.74 11.12
CA ASP A 326 -15.21 -7.44 10.94
C ASP A 326 -16.27 -6.59 10.23
N GLY A 327 -16.12 -5.27 10.29
CA GLY A 327 -17.02 -4.32 9.66
C GLY A 327 -16.37 -2.97 9.39
N TRP A 328 -16.96 -2.26 8.44
CA TRP A 328 -16.69 -0.87 8.12
C TRP A 328 -18.03 -0.15 7.93
N ILE A 329 -18.15 1.06 8.47
CA ILE A 329 -19.35 1.89 8.37
C ILE A 329 -18.95 3.31 8.00
N CYS A 330 -19.63 3.89 7.01
CA CYS A 330 -19.47 5.30 6.69
C CYS A 330 -20.76 6.09 6.85
N SER A 331 -20.60 7.33 7.28
CA SER A 331 -21.63 8.35 7.16
C SER A 331 -21.17 9.41 6.17
N GLY A 332 -21.51 9.28 4.91
CA GLY A 332 -21.39 10.34 3.92
C GLY A 332 -20.05 10.47 3.23
N ASP A 333 -19.28 9.38 3.13
CA ASP A 333 -18.09 9.28 2.29
C ASP A 333 -18.48 9.35 0.80
N GLU A 334 -17.50 9.64 -0.04
CA GLU A 334 -17.66 9.76 -1.49
C GLU A 334 -17.41 8.42 -2.17
N LEU A 335 -17.92 8.26 -3.39
CA LEU A 335 -17.88 6.97 -4.09
C LEU A 335 -16.46 6.43 -4.32
N TRP A 336 -15.48 7.31 -4.55
CA TRP A 336 -14.08 6.93 -4.77
C TRP A 336 -13.40 6.37 -3.53
N ASP A 337 -13.86 6.74 -2.34
CA ASP A 337 -13.32 6.25 -1.07
C ASP A 337 -13.56 4.73 -0.95
N PHE A 338 -14.76 4.26 -1.30
CA PHE A 338 -15.21 2.91 -0.95
C PHE A 338 -15.54 1.98 -2.12
N ALA A 339 -15.63 2.45 -3.37
CA ALA A 339 -16.04 1.62 -4.50
C ALA A 339 -15.14 0.39 -4.70
N ALA A 340 -13.81 0.56 -4.67
CA ALA A 340 -12.87 -0.55 -4.81
C ALA A 340 -12.98 -1.53 -3.63
N GLY A 341 -13.09 -0.99 -2.41
CA GLY A 341 -13.19 -1.76 -1.16
C GLY A 341 -14.46 -2.61 -1.06
N MET A 342 -15.59 -2.12 -1.58
CA MET A 342 -16.83 -2.89 -1.66
C MET A 342 -16.65 -4.17 -2.48
N VAL A 343 -16.05 -4.07 -3.67
CA VAL A 343 -15.82 -5.25 -4.53
C VAL A 343 -14.89 -6.24 -3.83
N LEU A 344 -13.82 -5.74 -3.20
CA LEU A 344 -12.88 -6.55 -2.42
C LEU A 344 -13.59 -7.35 -1.34
N VAL A 345 -14.43 -6.72 -0.53
CA VAL A 345 -15.10 -7.40 0.59
C VAL A 345 -16.14 -8.41 0.11
N GLU A 346 -16.94 -8.08 -0.91
CA GLU A 346 -17.93 -9.03 -1.45
C GLU A 346 -17.25 -10.27 -2.07
N GLU A 347 -16.18 -10.08 -2.83
CA GLU A 347 -15.41 -11.18 -3.43
C GLU A 347 -14.59 -11.97 -2.39
N ALA A 348 -14.32 -11.39 -1.22
CA ALA A 348 -13.79 -12.08 -0.04
C ALA A 348 -14.87 -12.85 0.76
N GLY A 349 -16.14 -12.77 0.36
CA GLY A 349 -17.27 -13.46 0.99
C GLY A 349 -18.03 -12.63 2.03
N GLY A 350 -17.82 -11.32 2.08
CA GLY A 350 -18.53 -10.39 2.95
C GLY A 350 -19.88 -9.93 2.39
N ARG A 351 -20.45 -8.90 3.04
CA ARG A 351 -21.74 -8.29 2.68
C ARG A 351 -21.64 -6.77 2.66
N VAL A 352 -22.32 -6.15 1.69
CA VAL A 352 -22.52 -4.71 1.60
C VAL A 352 -24.00 -4.35 1.63
N SER A 353 -24.35 -3.23 2.26
CA SER A 353 -25.69 -2.65 2.25
C SER A 353 -25.66 -1.16 2.60
N ASP A 354 -26.81 -0.50 2.52
CA ASP A 354 -27.00 0.76 3.24
C ASP A 354 -27.18 0.53 4.76
N TRP A 355 -27.34 1.61 5.55
CA TRP A 355 -27.54 1.51 7.00
C TRP A 355 -28.87 0.85 7.41
N ARG A 356 -29.84 0.74 6.49
CA ARG A 356 -31.12 0.04 6.68
C ARG A 356 -31.07 -1.43 6.23
N GLY A 357 -29.91 -1.89 5.75
CA GLY A 357 -29.69 -3.27 5.32
C GLY A 357 -30.15 -3.55 3.88
N ALA A 358 -30.62 -2.54 3.14
CA ALA A 358 -30.98 -2.66 1.73
C ALA A 358 -29.72 -2.76 0.87
N ASP A 359 -29.80 -3.50 -0.23
CA ASP A 359 -28.68 -3.63 -1.16
C ASP A 359 -28.24 -2.24 -1.66
N TRP A 360 -26.93 -2.05 -1.80
CA TRP A 360 -26.38 -0.75 -2.20
C TRP A 360 -26.82 -0.40 -3.63
N ASP A 361 -27.40 0.79 -3.77
CA ASP A 361 -28.12 1.22 -4.98
C ASP A 361 -27.25 1.97 -6.00
N GLY A 362 -25.94 2.07 -5.75
CA GLY A 362 -25.03 2.86 -6.59
C GLY A 362 -24.86 4.31 -6.18
N GLN A 363 -25.62 4.79 -5.19
CA GLN A 363 -25.71 6.21 -4.83
C GLN A 363 -25.63 6.47 -3.32
N SER A 364 -26.02 5.50 -2.48
CA SER A 364 -26.00 5.66 -1.03
C SER A 364 -24.59 5.99 -0.55
N THR A 365 -24.49 7.06 0.22
CA THR A 365 -23.29 7.47 0.96
C THR A 365 -23.36 7.04 2.42
N PHE A 366 -24.40 6.29 2.82
CA PHE A 366 -24.53 5.65 4.13
C PHE A 366 -24.39 4.15 3.94
N THR A 367 -23.17 3.64 4.08
CA THR A 367 -22.83 2.28 3.65
C THR A 367 -22.30 1.46 4.82
N ILE A 368 -22.66 0.18 4.84
CA ILE A 368 -22.14 -0.86 5.73
C ILE A 368 -21.44 -1.90 4.86
N VAL A 369 -20.21 -2.22 5.21
CA VAL A 369 -19.44 -3.33 4.62
C VAL A 369 -19.00 -4.24 5.76
N SER A 370 -19.13 -5.56 5.64
CA SER A 370 -18.87 -6.46 6.78
C SER A 370 -18.50 -7.87 6.37
N ASN A 371 -18.09 -8.66 7.36
CA ASN A 371 -17.89 -10.10 7.26
C ASN A 371 -19.18 -10.93 7.07
N GLY A 372 -20.36 -10.29 7.02
CA GLY A 372 -21.66 -10.93 6.89
C GLY A 372 -22.23 -11.46 8.20
N ALA A 373 -21.41 -12.10 9.04
CA ALA A 373 -21.83 -12.69 10.31
C ALA A 373 -22.35 -11.66 11.32
N ILE A 374 -21.69 -10.52 11.47
CA ILE A 374 -22.12 -9.43 12.37
C ILE A 374 -23.03 -8.40 11.69
N HIS A 375 -23.41 -8.61 10.43
CA HIS A 375 -24.04 -7.55 9.62
C HIS A 375 -25.36 -7.05 10.22
N GLY A 376 -26.17 -7.96 10.77
CA GLY A 376 -27.42 -7.59 11.45
C GLY A 376 -27.20 -6.69 12.67
N PHE A 377 -26.14 -6.94 13.45
CA PHE A 377 -25.77 -6.07 14.57
C PHE A 377 -25.39 -4.66 14.08
N LEU A 378 -24.64 -4.57 12.97
CA LEU A 378 -24.27 -3.27 12.40
C LEU A 378 -25.52 -2.48 11.98
N THR A 379 -26.43 -3.09 11.20
CA THR A 379 -27.66 -2.44 10.75
C THR A 379 -28.56 -2.04 11.92
N ASP A 380 -28.74 -2.92 12.91
CA ASP A 380 -29.60 -2.65 14.07
C ASP A 380 -29.05 -1.47 14.91
N THR A 381 -27.72 -1.28 14.90
CA THR A 381 -27.06 -0.21 15.66
C THR A 381 -27.23 1.17 15.04
N VAL A 382 -27.36 1.28 13.71
CA VAL A 382 -27.34 2.59 13.01
C VAL A 382 -28.53 2.89 12.10
N SER A 383 -29.44 1.95 11.87
CA SER A 383 -30.53 2.10 10.89
C SER A 383 -31.42 3.34 11.09
N ASP A 384 -31.66 3.73 12.34
CA ASP A 384 -32.45 4.92 12.71
C ASP A 384 -31.69 6.25 12.50
N LEU A 385 -30.37 6.20 12.33
CA LEU A 385 -29.52 7.38 12.11
C LEU A 385 -29.47 7.79 10.63
N GLN A 386 -29.80 6.89 9.68
CA GLN A 386 -29.82 7.20 8.26
C GLN A 386 -30.93 8.23 7.96
N PRO A 387 -30.63 9.35 7.27
CA PRO A 387 -31.65 10.32 6.87
C PRO A 387 -32.75 9.70 6.00
N VAL A 388 -33.97 10.22 6.13
CA VAL A 388 -35.14 9.80 5.34
C VAL A 388 -34.97 10.21 3.89
#